data_AF-A0A959LM18-F1
#
_entry.id   AF-A0A959LM18-F1
#
_cell.length_a   1.000
_cell.length_b   1.000
_cell.length_c   1.000
_cell.angle_alpha   90.00
_cell.angle_beta   90.00
_cell.angle_gamma   90.00
#
_symmetry.space_group_name_H-M   'P 1'
#
loop_
_entity.id
_entity.type
_entity.pdbx_description
1 polymer ?
#
loop_
_entity_poly.entity_id
_entity_poly.type
_entity_poly.pdbx_seq_one_letter_code
_entity_poly.pdbx_strand_id
1 'polypeptide(L)'
;NILLKACNEHKTVDTYAKMLWSTDKNSEYKLIKCTIILFFELYRYFNNKVDKRYDAFFASIISKEEPRLPDEIRIISWNYDYEFEKAFMKYALSATEDIHSIYDELNVIHKNSIPVDLKNKFRIIKVNGTTGFYDTNQKLTLGLNLPNFHRDKDIADMSWKDIMPLFINYNKYAGKNSKYIPAISFEWEKDDDGSLKKAITECTSMSRALVVIGYSFPTFNREMDTYILQSLKLQSGDTQVYIQDADYYSIQSKIERFIKKDLTTFIHQESNLDEFYLPHEFR
;
A
#
# COMPACT_ATOMS: atom_id res chain seq x y z
N ASN A 1 22.01 -9.30 -7.22
CA ASN A 1 22.86 -9.64 -6.05
C ASN A 1 22.32 -9.12 -4.73
N ILE A 2 21.96 -7.83 -4.57
CA ILE A 2 21.55 -7.31 -3.25
C ILE A 2 20.26 -7.90 -2.69
N LEU A 3 19.20 -8.06 -3.52
CA LEU A 3 17.94 -8.66 -3.06
C LEU A 3 18.11 -10.16 -2.75
N LEU A 4 18.86 -10.89 -3.58
CA LEU A 4 19.20 -12.28 -3.32
C LEU A 4 19.97 -12.45 -2.00
N LYS A 5 20.93 -11.55 -1.72
CA LYS A 5 21.62 -11.49 -0.44
C LYS A 5 20.65 -11.25 0.72
N ALA A 6 19.74 -10.27 0.56
CA ALA A 6 18.71 -9.96 1.56
C ALA A 6 17.85 -11.20 1.88
N CYS A 7 17.37 -11.90 0.85
CA CYS A 7 16.53 -13.10 1.00
C CYS A 7 17.28 -14.31 1.60
N ASN A 8 18.59 -14.44 1.33
CA ASN A 8 19.38 -15.58 1.79
C ASN A 8 19.93 -15.39 3.21
N GLU A 9 20.29 -14.16 3.58
CA GLU A 9 20.97 -13.88 4.86
C GLU A 9 20.02 -13.34 5.93
N HIS A 10 18.82 -12.90 5.56
CA HIS A 10 17.86 -12.30 6.47
C HIS A 10 16.45 -12.89 6.30
N LYS A 11 15.69 -12.91 7.39
CA LYS A 11 14.31 -13.44 7.40
C LYS A 11 13.38 -12.73 6.43
N THR A 12 13.55 -11.42 6.25
CA THR A 12 12.75 -10.59 5.33
C THR A 12 13.62 -9.51 4.70
N VAL A 13 13.15 -8.96 3.58
CA VAL A 13 13.82 -7.80 2.95
C VAL A 13 13.82 -6.59 3.88
N ASP A 14 12.76 -6.38 4.66
CA ASP A 14 12.68 -5.31 5.67
C ASP A 14 13.73 -5.50 6.77
N THR A 15 14.05 -6.74 7.16
CA THR A 15 15.11 -7.02 8.14
C THR A 15 16.47 -6.55 7.62
N TYR A 16 16.76 -6.85 6.35
CA TYR A 16 17.97 -6.38 5.70
C TYR A 16 18.00 -4.86 5.56
N ALA A 17 16.90 -4.26 5.11
CA ALA A 17 16.77 -2.80 4.98
C ALA A 17 16.97 -2.11 6.34
N LYS A 18 16.42 -2.66 7.42
CA LYS A 18 16.61 -2.13 8.77
C LYS A 18 18.06 -2.17 9.20
N MET A 19 18.76 -3.27 8.96
CA MET A 19 20.19 -3.40 9.25
C MET A 19 21.00 -2.33 8.49
N LEU A 20 20.74 -2.15 7.19
CA LEU A 20 21.43 -1.13 6.38
C LEU A 20 21.19 0.28 6.92
N TRP A 21 19.93 0.60 7.26
CA TRP A 21 19.55 1.87 7.86
C TRP A 21 20.25 2.10 9.20
N SER A 22 20.24 1.12 10.10
CA SER A 22 20.86 1.21 11.42
C SER A 22 22.39 1.23 11.41
N THR A 23 23.01 0.93 10.27
CA THR A 23 24.47 0.94 10.10
C THR A 23 24.95 2.04 9.15
N ASP A 24 24.08 3.02 8.86
CA ASP A 24 24.36 4.18 8.00
C ASP A 24 24.85 3.81 6.58
N LYS A 25 24.49 2.63 6.08
CA LYS A 25 24.82 2.15 4.73
C LYS A 25 23.86 2.73 3.69
N ASN A 26 23.87 4.05 3.58
CA ASN A 26 22.88 4.83 2.82
C ASN A 26 22.82 4.47 1.32
N SER A 27 23.95 4.15 0.71
CA SER A 27 24.00 3.78 -0.72
C SER A 27 23.30 2.44 -0.97
N GLU A 28 23.62 1.42 -0.17
CA GLU A 28 23.02 0.10 -0.22
C GLU A 28 21.55 0.14 0.19
N TYR A 29 21.20 0.99 1.16
CA TYR A 29 19.84 1.22 1.59
C TYR A 29 18.97 1.82 0.48
N LYS A 30 19.46 2.84 -0.23
CA LYS A 30 18.80 3.34 -1.45
C LYS A 30 18.68 2.24 -2.50
N LEU A 31 19.74 1.48 -2.72
CA LEU A 31 19.78 0.43 -3.72
C LEU A 31 18.76 -0.68 -3.45
N ILE A 32 18.59 -1.12 -2.20
CA ILE A 32 17.57 -2.13 -1.87
C ILE A 32 16.16 -1.58 -2.14
N LYS A 33 15.87 -0.31 -1.82
CA LYS A 33 14.58 0.33 -2.14
C LYS A 33 14.31 0.33 -3.64
N CYS A 34 15.27 0.77 -4.45
CA CYS A 34 15.15 0.71 -5.91
C CYS A 34 14.96 -0.72 -6.43
N THR A 35 15.59 -1.70 -5.79
CA THR A 35 15.54 -3.10 -6.22
C THR A 35 14.18 -3.73 -5.89
N ILE A 36 13.57 -3.37 -4.76
CA ILE A 36 12.19 -3.75 -4.42
C ILE A 36 11.23 -3.18 -5.48
N ILE A 37 11.40 -1.91 -5.86
CA ILE A 37 10.59 -1.29 -6.92
C ILE A 37 10.74 -2.05 -8.23
N LEU A 38 11.98 -2.32 -8.67
CA LEU A 38 12.21 -3.11 -9.88
C LEU A 38 11.59 -4.50 -9.80
N PHE A 39 11.66 -5.18 -8.64
CA PHE A 39 11.05 -6.48 -8.44
C PHE A 39 9.54 -6.43 -8.66
N PHE A 40 8.83 -5.50 -8.01
CA PHE A 40 7.39 -5.35 -8.20
C PHE A 40 7.03 -4.96 -9.62
N GLU A 41 7.82 -4.10 -10.27
CA GLU A 41 7.60 -3.72 -11.66
C GLU A 41 7.79 -4.89 -12.62
N LEU A 42 8.80 -5.72 -12.41
CA LEU A 42 8.99 -6.96 -13.18
C LEU A 42 7.88 -7.96 -12.89
N TYR A 43 7.55 -8.18 -11.62
CA TYR A 43 6.47 -9.08 -11.21
C TYR A 43 5.16 -8.68 -11.88
N ARG A 44 4.81 -7.39 -11.83
CA ARG A 44 3.64 -6.81 -12.47
C ARG A 44 3.69 -6.95 -14.00
N TYR A 45 4.84 -6.66 -14.60
CA TYR A 45 5.03 -6.75 -16.04
C TYR A 45 4.83 -8.20 -16.54
N PHE A 46 5.35 -9.19 -15.80
CA PHE A 46 5.16 -10.59 -16.13
C PHE A 46 3.77 -11.11 -15.74
N ASN A 47 3.18 -10.63 -14.65
CA ASN A 47 1.86 -11.04 -14.17
C ASN A 47 0.82 -9.97 -14.49
N ASN A 48 0.67 -9.62 -15.77
CA ASN A 48 -0.11 -8.48 -16.31
C ASN A 48 -1.61 -8.42 -15.93
N LYS A 49 -2.08 -9.25 -15.00
CA LYS A 49 -3.44 -9.27 -14.48
C LYS A 49 -3.45 -8.65 -13.10
N VAL A 50 -4.25 -7.60 -12.96
CA VAL A 50 -4.65 -7.10 -11.64
C VAL A 50 -5.33 -8.24 -10.89
N ASP A 51 -5.02 -8.39 -9.60
CA ASP A 51 -5.67 -9.39 -8.77
C ASP A 51 -7.19 -9.12 -8.76
N LYS A 52 -7.97 -10.16 -9.06
CA LYS A 52 -9.43 -10.06 -9.27
C LYS A 52 -10.17 -9.53 -8.05
N ARG A 53 -9.58 -9.64 -6.86
CA ARG A 53 -10.14 -9.09 -5.61
C ARG A 53 -10.29 -7.58 -5.65
N TYR A 54 -9.33 -6.88 -6.24
CA TYR A 54 -9.40 -5.42 -6.40
C TYR A 54 -10.47 -5.02 -7.41
N ASP A 55 -10.57 -5.75 -8.53
CA ASP A 55 -11.63 -5.53 -9.53
C ASP A 55 -13.03 -5.77 -8.91
N ALA A 56 -13.20 -6.86 -8.16
CA ALA A 56 -14.45 -7.18 -7.47
C ALA A 56 -14.81 -6.15 -6.39
N PHE A 57 -13.81 -5.64 -5.66
CA PHE A 57 -13.98 -4.59 -4.67
C PHE A 57 -14.52 -3.29 -5.28
N PHE A 58 -13.94 -2.78 -6.36
CA PHE A 58 -14.48 -1.57 -6.99
C PHE A 58 -15.85 -1.81 -7.63
N ALA A 59 -16.08 -3.00 -8.21
CA ALA A 59 -17.38 -3.37 -8.76
C ALA A 59 -18.50 -3.42 -7.70
N SER A 60 -18.18 -3.71 -6.44
CA SER A 60 -19.16 -3.83 -5.37
C SER A 60 -19.48 -2.51 -4.67
N ILE A 61 -18.60 -1.51 -4.77
CA ILE A 61 -18.77 -0.20 -4.11
C ILE A 61 -19.13 0.93 -5.08
N ILE A 62 -18.99 0.71 -6.39
CA ILE A 62 -19.37 1.67 -7.43
C ILE A 62 -20.57 1.11 -8.19
N SER A 63 -21.64 1.90 -8.27
CA SER A 63 -22.86 1.53 -9.00
C SER A 63 -23.08 2.44 -10.20
N LYS A 64 -23.99 2.04 -11.10
CA LYS A 64 -24.35 2.87 -12.24
C LYS A 64 -25.17 4.08 -11.79
N GLU A 65 -26.00 3.90 -10.76
CA GLU A 65 -26.88 4.91 -10.18
C GLU A 65 -26.08 5.95 -9.37
N GLU A 66 -25.03 5.50 -8.69
CA GLU A 66 -24.06 6.34 -7.98
C GLU A 66 -22.63 6.01 -8.45
N PRO A 67 -22.15 6.61 -9.57
CA PRO A 67 -20.83 6.37 -10.13
C PRO A 67 -19.75 7.15 -9.38
N ARG A 68 -19.76 7.09 -8.05
CA ARG A 68 -18.83 7.75 -7.15
C ARG A 68 -18.33 6.77 -6.12
N LEU A 69 -17.13 7.02 -5.61
CA LEU A 69 -16.60 6.28 -4.47
C LEU A 69 -17.36 6.67 -3.20
N PRO A 70 -17.65 5.70 -2.30
CA PRO A 70 -18.33 5.98 -1.04
C PRO A 70 -17.41 6.72 -0.05
N ASP A 71 -17.96 7.72 0.64
CA ASP A 71 -17.24 8.58 1.58
C ASP A 71 -16.87 7.85 2.90
N GLU A 72 -17.52 6.70 3.14
CA GLU A 72 -17.45 5.88 4.34
C GLU A 72 -16.29 4.89 4.32
N ILE A 73 -15.75 4.56 3.14
CA ILE A 73 -14.66 3.57 3.01
C ILE A 73 -13.31 4.26 3.06
N ARG A 74 -12.42 3.73 3.90
CA ARG A 74 -11.05 4.21 4.06
C ARG A 74 -10.11 3.01 4.12
N ILE A 75 -9.05 3.06 3.33
CA ILE A 75 -8.09 1.96 3.19
C ILE A 75 -6.76 2.40 3.80
N ILE A 76 -6.21 1.60 4.69
CA ILE A 76 -4.84 1.74 5.17
C ILE A 76 -4.05 0.56 4.64
N SER A 77 -3.07 0.82 3.76
CA SER A 77 -2.29 -0.20 3.08
C SER A 77 -0.82 -0.11 3.47
N TRP A 78 -0.27 -1.28 3.79
CA TRP A 78 1.17 -1.51 3.98
C TRP A 78 1.85 -1.99 2.69
N ASN A 79 1.08 -2.29 1.65
CA ASN A 79 1.62 -2.83 0.40
C ASN A 79 2.35 -1.74 -0.39
N TYR A 80 3.48 -2.13 -0.99
CA TYR A 80 4.27 -1.25 -1.84
C TYR A 80 3.66 -1.09 -3.25
N ASP A 81 2.89 -2.06 -3.74
CA ASP A 81 2.28 -2.00 -5.07
C ASP A 81 1.23 -0.87 -5.20
N TYR A 82 0.62 -0.73 -6.38
CA TYR A 82 -0.46 0.22 -6.66
C TYR A 82 -1.65 -0.47 -7.37
N GLU A 83 -2.00 -1.68 -6.89
CA GLU A 83 -3.06 -2.49 -7.48
C GLU A 83 -4.46 -1.87 -7.33
N PHE A 84 -4.76 -1.18 -6.22
CA PHE A 84 -6.01 -0.42 -6.07
C PHE A 84 -6.13 0.65 -7.16
N GLU A 85 -5.07 1.42 -7.35
CA GLU A 85 -5.06 2.52 -8.32
C GLU A 85 -5.26 1.99 -9.73
N LYS A 86 -4.62 0.87 -10.08
CA LYS A 86 -4.82 0.18 -11.36
C LYS A 86 -6.24 -0.35 -11.55
N ALA A 87 -6.79 -1.04 -10.55
CA ALA A 87 -8.14 -1.60 -10.64
C ALA A 87 -9.18 -0.48 -10.85
N PHE A 88 -9.00 0.64 -10.16
CA PHE A 88 -9.87 1.81 -10.26
C PHE A 88 -9.82 2.50 -11.63
N MET A 89 -8.73 2.39 -12.41
CA MET A 89 -8.63 3.05 -13.73
C MET A 89 -9.79 2.72 -14.66
N LYS A 90 -10.43 1.55 -14.51
CA LYS A 90 -11.60 1.14 -15.32
C LYS A 90 -12.88 1.90 -14.96
N TYR A 91 -12.92 2.51 -13.78
CA TYR A 91 -14.05 3.23 -13.20
C TYR A 91 -13.81 4.74 -13.09
N ALA A 92 -12.57 5.18 -13.32
CA ALA A 92 -12.19 6.59 -13.21
C ALA A 92 -13.04 7.49 -14.11
N LEU A 93 -13.46 8.63 -13.57
CA LEU A 93 -14.30 9.58 -14.29
C LEU A 93 -13.47 10.52 -15.16
N SER A 94 -12.18 10.68 -14.87
CA SER A 94 -11.28 11.47 -15.70
C SER A 94 -11.09 10.83 -17.08
N ALA A 95 -11.18 11.64 -18.13
CA ALA A 95 -10.91 11.22 -19.50
C ALA A 95 -9.42 10.91 -19.75
N THR A 96 -8.57 11.13 -18.75
CA THR A 96 -7.13 10.90 -18.80
C THR A 96 -6.79 9.64 -18.02
N GLU A 97 -6.22 8.64 -18.69
CA GLU A 97 -5.61 7.45 -18.04
C GLU A 97 -4.31 7.80 -17.27
N ASP A 98 -4.15 9.07 -16.87
CA ASP A 98 -2.98 9.53 -16.13
C ASP A 98 -3.10 9.16 -14.66
N ILE A 99 -2.04 8.55 -14.14
CA ILE A 99 -2.01 7.97 -12.80
C ILE A 99 -2.07 9.03 -11.69
N HIS A 100 -1.69 10.29 -11.97
CA HIS A 100 -1.83 11.35 -10.98
C HIS A 100 -3.30 11.72 -10.77
N SER A 101 -4.08 11.78 -11.86
CA SER A 101 -5.53 11.99 -11.76
C SER A 101 -6.21 10.87 -10.97
N ILE A 102 -5.75 9.62 -11.15
CA ILE A 102 -6.21 8.48 -10.35
C ILE A 102 -5.86 8.63 -8.86
N TYR A 103 -4.64 9.08 -8.55
CA TYR A 103 -4.22 9.35 -7.17
C TYR A 103 -5.09 10.41 -6.51
N ASP A 104 -5.42 11.47 -7.26
CA ASP A 104 -6.27 12.56 -6.78
C ASP A 104 -7.73 12.08 -6.58
N GLU A 105 -8.29 11.31 -7.53
CA GLU A 105 -9.65 10.75 -7.41
C GLU A 105 -9.79 9.77 -6.23
N LEU A 106 -8.77 8.94 -6.00
CA LEU A 106 -8.71 8.00 -4.87
C LEU A 106 -8.24 8.66 -3.56
N ASN A 107 -7.92 9.96 -3.58
CA ASN A 107 -7.36 10.71 -2.45
C ASN A 107 -6.19 9.95 -1.77
N VAL A 108 -5.20 9.51 -2.55
CA VAL A 108 -4.07 8.71 -2.04
C VAL A 108 -3.14 9.57 -1.18
N ILE A 109 -2.85 9.09 0.04
CA ILE A 109 -1.96 9.76 1.00
C ILE A 109 -0.78 8.85 1.33
N HIS A 110 0.44 9.38 1.29
CA HIS A 110 1.68 8.73 1.72
C HIS A 110 2.56 9.71 2.53
N LYS A 111 3.68 9.25 3.10
CA LYS A 111 4.56 10.06 3.99
C LYS A 111 5.06 11.39 3.39
N ASN A 112 5.17 11.47 2.06
CA ASN A 112 5.60 12.69 1.36
C ASN A 112 4.44 13.46 0.71
N SER A 113 3.18 13.11 1.00
CA SER A 113 2.02 13.82 0.46
C SER A 113 1.76 15.06 1.31
N ILE A 114 1.35 16.16 0.66
CA ILE A 114 0.79 17.30 1.39
C ILE A 114 -0.65 16.93 1.77
N PRO A 115 -1.02 16.87 3.06
CA PRO A 115 -2.39 16.56 3.47
C PRO A 115 -3.34 17.65 2.98
N VAL A 116 -4.34 17.23 2.21
CA VAL A 116 -5.53 18.05 2.00
C VAL A 116 -6.56 17.65 3.06
N ASP A 117 -7.22 18.62 3.70
CA ASP A 117 -8.31 18.35 4.64
C ASP A 117 -9.51 17.78 3.84
N LEU A 118 -9.63 16.45 3.85
CA LEU A 118 -10.62 15.71 3.07
C LEU A 118 -11.59 14.95 3.96
N LYS A 119 -12.01 15.55 5.10
CA LYS A 119 -12.97 14.90 6.01
C LYS A 119 -14.13 14.24 5.24
N ASN A 120 -14.42 12.99 5.60
CA ASN A 120 -15.51 12.19 5.02
C ASN A 120 -15.41 12.04 3.50
N LYS A 121 -14.28 11.51 3.03
CA LYS A 121 -14.12 11.06 1.65
C LYS A 121 -13.45 9.70 1.60
N PHE A 122 -13.72 8.96 0.53
CA PHE A 122 -12.94 7.79 0.15
C PHE A 122 -11.45 8.16 0.14
N ARG A 123 -10.61 7.32 0.75
CA ARG A 123 -9.17 7.52 0.64
C ARG A 123 -8.35 6.26 0.85
N ILE A 124 -7.14 6.27 0.30
CA ILE A 124 -6.15 5.22 0.49
C ILE A 124 -4.90 5.83 1.14
N ILE A 125 -4.59 5.38 2.36
CA ILE A 125 -3.37 5.72 3.07
C ILE A 125 -2.34 4.63 2.82
N LYS A 126 -1.25 4.95 2.12
CA LYS A 126 -0.13 4.05 1.86
C LYS A 126 0.99 4.31 2.85
N VAL A 127 0.98 3.58 3.96
CA VAL A 127 1.90 3.78 5.10
C VAL A 127 3.36 3.59 4.66
N ASN A 128 3.59 2.58 3.82
CA ASN A 128 4.91 2.24 3.26
C ASN A 128 5.19 2.93 1.90
N GLY A 129 4.44 3.98 1.56
CA GLY A 129 4.54 4.61 0.25
C GLY A 129 4.15 3.67 -0.89
N THR A 130 4.78 3.82 -2.06
CA THR A 130 4.42 3.04 -3.25
C THR A 130 5.61 2.81 -4.17
N THR A 131 5.51 1.82 -5.05
CA THR A 131 6.48 1.55 -6.09
C THR A 131 6.52 2.69 -7.09
N GLY A 132 7.58 3.48 -7.02
CA GLY A 132 7.76 4.67 -7.84
C GLY A 132 8.93 5.50 -7.36
N PHE A 133 9.09 6.69 -7.93
CA PHE A 133 10.16 7.62 -7.61
C PHE A 133 9.66 9.06 -7.58
N TYR A 134 10.14 9.84 -6.62
CA TYR A 134 10.02 11.29 -6.65
C TYR A 134 11.17 11.90 -7.43
N ASP A 135 10.88 12.91 -8.24
CA ASP A 135 11.89 13.78 -8.84
C ASP A 135 12.33 14.91 -7.90
N THR A 136 13.18 15.81 -8.38
CA THR A 136 13.68 16.96 -7.59
C THR A 136 12.61 17.96 -7.19
N ASN A 137 11.45 17.93 -7.84
CA ASN A 137 10.32 18.80 -7.56
C ASN A 137 9.26 18.08 -6.71
N GLN A 138 9.60 16.92 -6.12
CA GLN A 138 8.69 16.04 -5.39
C GLN A 138 7.52 15.51 -6.23
N LYS A 139 7.63 15.54 -7.55
CA LYS A 139 6.64 14.90 -8.42
C LYS A 139 6.86 13.39 -8.40
N LEU A 140 5.83 12.65 -8.00
CA LEU A 140 5.83 11.20 -8.03
C LEU A 140 5.84 10.69 -9.48
N THR A 141 6.42 9.54 -9.73
CA THR A 141 6.26 8.77 -10.97
C THR A 141 6.15 7.32 -10.56
N LEU A 142 5.03 6.67 -10.85
CA LEU A 142 4.84 5.27 -10.47
C LEU A 142 5.69 4.34 -11.32
N GLY A 143 6.14 3.27 -10.68
CA GLY A 143 6.97 2.26 -11.27
C GLY A 143 8.28 2.81 -11.85
N LEU A 144 8.63 2.34 -13.04
CA LEU A 144 9.85 2.71 -13.75
C LEU A 144 9.58 3.54 -15.01
N ASN A 145 8.48 4.29 -15.06
CA ASN A 145 8.10 5.18 -16.18
C ASN A 145 8.27 4.51 -17.56
N LEU A 146 7.62 3.35 -17.73
CA LEU A 146 7.63 2.67 -19.02
C LEU A 146 6.76 3.45 -20.02
N PRO A 147 7.30 3.87 -21.19
CA PRO A 147 6.58 4.67 -22.17
C PRO A 147 5.31 4.02 -22.70
N ASN A 148 5.15 2.72 -22.52
CA ASN A 148 3.96 1.99 -22.93
C ASN A 148 3.51 1.07 -21.79
N PHE A 149 2.43 1.47 -21.12
CA PHE A 149 1.51 0.52 -20.50
C PHE A 149 0.90 -0.33 -21.63
N HIS A 150 1.66 -1.30 -22.16
CA HIS A 150 1.08 -2.26 -23.10
C HIS A 150 0.14 -3.17 -22.31
N ARG A 151 -1.15 -2.82 -22.34
CA ARG A 151 -2.25 -3.75 -22.06
C ARG A 151 -2.01 -5.02 -22.86
N ASP A 152 -2.12 -6.16 -22.18
CA ASP A 152 -2.39 -7.47 -22.76
C ASP A 152 -1.41 -8.01 -23.82
N LYS A 153 -0.09 -7.84 -23.64
CA LYS A 153 0.86 -8.75 -24.28
C LYS A 153 1.02 -10.01 -23.45
N ASP A 154 0.86 -11.18 -24.07
CA ASP A 154 1.21 -12.45 -23.45
C ASP A 154 2.71 -12.51 -23.16
N ILE A 155 3.09 -13.17 -22.07
CA ILE A 155 4.50 -13.38 -21.69
C ILE A 155 5.31 -14.03 -22.82
N ALA A 156 4.65 -14.89 -23.60
CA ALA A 156 5.25 -15.58 -24.74
C ALA A 156 5.70 -14.63 -25.87
N ASP A 157 5.09 -13.44 -25.97
CA ASP A 157 5.38 -12.45 -27.02
C ASP A 157 6.37 -11.37 -26.55
N MET A 158 6.94 -11.53 -25.35
CA MET A 158 7.86 -10.55 -24.77
C MET A 158 9.24 -10.64 -25.42
N SER A 159 9.78 -9.47 -25.78
CA SER A 159 11.15 -9.35 -26.26
C SER A 159 12.03 -8.62 -25.25
N TRP A 160 13.35 -8.79 -25.38
CA TRP A 160 14.33 -7.99 -24.62
C TRP A 160 14.12 -6.48 -24.78
N LYS A 161 13.55 -6.02 -25.90
CA LYS A 161 13.27 -4.60 -26.15
C LYS A 161 12.18 -4.06 -25.22
N ASP A 162 11.27 -4.90 -24.74
CA ASP A 162 10.20 -4.47 -23.85
C ASP A 162 10.68 -4.37 -22.39
N ILE A 163 11.65 -5.19 -21.98
CA ILE A 163 12.19 -5.23 -20.60
C ILE A 163 13.39 -4.28 -20.44
N MET A 164 14.19 -4.07 -21.49
CA MET A 164 15.39 -3.21 -21.44
C MET A 164 15.14 -1.80 -20.85
N PRO A 165 14.02 -1.11 -21.16
CA PRO A 165 13.73 0.19 -20.57
C PRO A 165 13.59 0.15 -19.03
N LEU A 166 13.10 -0.95 -18.45
CA LEU A 166 13.05 -1.12 -16.98
C LEU A 166 14.46 -1.06 -16.38
N PHE A 167 15.41 -1.77 -16.97
CA PHE A 167 16.80 -1.79 -16.50
C PHE A 167 17.52 -0.46 -16.73
N ILE A 168 17.26 0.23 -17.86
CA ILE A 168 17.81 1.57 -18.12
C ILE A 168 17.30 2.55 -17.07
N ASN A 169 15.99 2.57 -16.81
CA ASN A 169 15.37 3.47 -15.84
C ASN A 169 15.80 3.11 -14.41
N TYR A 170 15.90 1.83 -14.07
CA TYR A 170 16.48 1.39 -12.80
C TYR A 170 17.89 1.95 -12.60
N ASN A 171 18.79 1.82 -13.58
CA ASN A 171 20.15 2.34 -13.48
C ASN A 171 20.16 3.87 -13.31
N LYS A 172 19.29 4.57 -14.04
CA LYS A 172 19.09 6.02 -13.90
C LYS A 172 18.67 6.39 -12.48
N TYR A 173 17.71 5.67 -11.90
CA TYR A 173 17.14 6.00 -10.58
C TYR A 173 17.99 5.51 -9.40
N ALA A 174 18.62 4.35 -9.51
CA ALA A 174 19.45 3.73 -8.49
C ALA A 174 20.91 4.22 -8.49
N GLY A 175 21.33 4.96 -9.52
CA GLY A 175 22.67 5.50 -9.62
C GLY A 175 23.06 6.37 -8.41
N LYS A 176 24.35 6.34 -8.01
CA LYS A 176 24.86 7.08 -6.85
C LYS A 176 24.56 8.58 -6.89
N ASN A 177 24.59 9.19 -8.08
CA ASN A 177 24.32 10.60 -8.31
C ASN A 177 22.87 10.89 -8.72
N SER A 178 21.99 9.88 -8.65
CA SER A 178 20.58 10.03 -8.99
C SER A 178 19.90 10.99 -8.03
N LYS A 179 19.25 12.01 -8.59
CA LYS A 179 18.42 12.95 -7.84
C LYS A 179 17.03 12.40 -7.53
N TYR A 180 16.71 11.19 -8.03
CA TYR A 180 15.43 10.55 -7.77
C TYR A 180 15.45 9.83 -6.42
N ILE A 181 14.34 9.94 -5.71
CA ILE A 181 14.13 9.37 -4.39
C ILE A 181 13.10 8.24 -4.52
N PRO A 182 13.42 7.00 -4.10
CA PRO A 182 12.44 5.91 -4.09
C PRO A 182 11.19 6.29 -3.28
N ALA A 183 10.01 6.06 -3.85
CA ALA A 183 8.73 6.44 -3.24
C ALA A 183 8.21 5.43 -2.21
N ILE A 184 8.82 4.25 -2.14
CA ILE A 184 8.59 3.33 -1.03
C ILE A 184 9.20 3.93 0.24
N SER A 185 8.59 3.63 1.37
CA SER A 185 9.09 4.01 2.67
C SER A 185 8.97 2.87 3.65
N PHE A 186 9.92 2.78 4.56
CA PHE A 186 9.84 1.85 5.69
C PHE A 186 9.30 2.55 6.93
N GLU A 187 8.74 1.78 7.85
CA GLU A 187 8.12 2.31 9.07
C GLU A 187 9.04 3.27 9.85
N TRP A 188 10.32 2.94 10.01
CA TRP A 188 11.27 3.74 10.78
C TRP A 188 11.74 5.03 10.09
N GLU A 189 11.34 5.26 8.84
CA GLU A 189 11.54 6.55 8.18
C GLU A 189 10.44 7.50 8.63
N LYS A 190 10.82 8.65 9.18
CA LYS A 190 9.85 9.62 9.71
C LYS A 190 9.15 10.35 8.57
N ASP A 191 7.88 10.68 8.79
CA ASP A 191 7.21 11.74 8.04
C ASP A 191 7.67 13.11 8.60
N ASP A 192 7.92 14.07 7.72
CA ASP A 192 8.56 15.34 8.10
C ASP A 192 7.67 16.22 8.99
N ASP A 193 6.35 16.06 8.91
CA ASP A 193 5.36 16.96 9.52
C ASP A 193 4.23 16.26 10.32
N GLY A 194 4.25 14.93 10.46
CA GLY A 194 3.19 14.17 11.13
C GLY A 194 1.89 14.03 10.30
N SER A 195 1.93 14.44 9.03
CA SER A 195 0.83 14.36 8.06
C SER A 195 0.14 13.00 8.02
N LEU A 196 0.94 11.93 8.00
CA LEU A 196 0.44 10.57 7.86
C LEU A 196 -0.35 10.16 9.11
N LYS A 197 0.22 10.42 10.29
CA LYS A 197 -0.43 10.13 11.58
C LYS A 197 -1.75 10.91 11.72
N LYS A 198 -1.77 12.18 11.28
CA LYS A 198 -3.00 12.98 11.24
C LYS A 198 -4.07 12.35 10.32
N ALA A 199 -3.70 11.99 9.09
CA ALA A 199 -4.61 11.36 8.14
C ALA A 199 -5.16 10.03 8.66
N ILE A 200 -4.32 9.22 9.32
CA ILE A 200 -4.75 7.97 9.98
C ILE A 200 -5.77 8.27 11.08
N THR A 201 -5.51 9.24 11.96
CA THR A 201 -6.45 9.59 13.04
C THR A 201 -7.80 10.05 12.50
N GLU A 202 -7.80 10.86 11.44
CA GLU A 202 -9.03 11.26 10.75
C GLU A 202 -9.80 10.06 10.20
N CYS A 203 -9.09 9.06 9.66
CA CYS A 203 -9.72 7.83 9.16
C CYS A 203 -10.32 7.00 10.28
N THR A 204 -9.56 6.76 11.34
CA THR A 204 -9.91 5.79 12.37
C THR A 204 -10.91 6.32 13.39
N SER A 205 -10.87 7.61 13.72
CA SER A 205 -11.60 8.17 14.87
C SER A 205 -13.14 8.05 14.81
N MET A 206 -13.71 7.89 13.61
CA MET A 206 -15.14 7.73 13.38
C MET A 206 -15.51 6.34 12.80
N SER A 207 -14.54 5.42 12.71
CA SER A 207 -14.77 4.12 12.08
C SER A 207 -15.58 3.20 13.00
N ARG A 208 -16.66 2.64 12.44
CA ARG A 208 -17.54 1.67 13.13
C ARG A 208 -17.19 0.21 12.85
N ALA A 209 -16.39 -0.02 11.81
CA ALA A 209 -15.86 -1.33 11.48
C ALA A 209 -14.37 -1.21 11.12
N LEU A 210 -13.58 -2.20 11.52
CA LEU A 210 -12.22 -2.44 11.08
C LEU A 210 -12.20 -3.79 10.37
N VAL A 211 -11.69 -3.83 9.13
CA VAL A 211 -11.40 -5.09 8.42
C VAL A 211 -9.90 -5.23 8.29
N VAL A 212 -9.35 -6.33 8.80
CA VAL A 212 -7.93 -6.69 8.67
C VAL A 212 -7.81 -7.79 7.63
N ILE A 213 -7.14 -7.50 6.52
CA ILE A 213 -7.03 -8.41 5.37
C ILE A 213 -5.56 -8.77 5.17
N GLY A 214 -5.21 -10.05 5.33
CA GLY A 214 -3.88 -10.57 4.97
C GLY A 214 -2.69 -9.91 5.68
N TYR A 215 -2.88 -9.36 6.88
CA TYR A 215 -1.86 -8.57 7.58
C TYR A 215 -1.39 -9.22 8.88
N SER A 216 -0.10 -9.52 8.93
CA SER A 216 0.50 -10.31 10.01
C SER A 216 0.96 -9.52 11.23
N PHE A 217 0.84 -8.18 11.24
CA PHE A 217 1.39 -7.29 12.27
C PHE A 217 2.89 -7.55 12.56
N PRO A 218 3.77 -7.33 11.57
CA PRO A 218 5.21 -7.57 11.71
C PRO A 218 5.84 -6.63 12.75
N THR A 219 6.87 -7.11 13.44
CA THR A 219 7.51 -6.38 14.55
C THR A 219 7.97 -4.96 14.18
N PHE A 220 8.44 -4.74 12.96
CA PHE A 220 8.92 -3.42 12.54
C PHE A 220 7.81 -2.38 12.47
N ASN A 221 6.57 -2.79 12.23
CA ASN A 221 5.41 -1.92 12.08
C ASN A 221 4.71 -1.62 13.41
N ARG A 222 5.22 -2.17 14.51
CA ARG A 222 4.57 -2.16 15.82
C ARG A 222 4.19 -0.76 16.32
N GLU A 223 5.00 0.25 16.05
CA GLU A 223 4.70 1.63 16.49
C GLU A 223 3.43 2.15 15.79
N MET A 224 3.41 2.19 14.46
CA MET A 224 2.23 2.62 13.71
C MET A 224 1.04 1.69 13.87
N ASP A 225 1.23 0.37 13.94
CA ASP A 225 0.13 -0.58 14.22
C ASP A 225 -0.56 -0.25 15.54
N THR A 226 0.24 -0.01 16.59
CA THR A 226 -0.28 0.40 17.90
C THR A 226 -1.02 1.73 17.79
N TYR A 227 -0.47 2.69 17.05
CA TYR A 227 -1.09 3.99 16.82
C TYR A 227 -2.45 3.88 16.10
N ILE A 228 -2.51 3.17 14.96
CA ILE A 228 -3.74 2.94 14.19
C ILE A 228 -4.81 2.31 15.07
N LEU A 229 -4.48 1.22 15.76
CA LEU A 229 -5.44 0.47 16.59
C LEU A 229 -5.93 1.28 17.80
N GLN A 230 -5.07 2.09 18.41
CA GLN A 230 -5.47 2.98 19.50
C GLN A 230 -6.39 4.10 19.02
N SER A 231 -6.14 4.66 17.83
CA SER A 231 -6.96 5.72 17.25
C SER A 231 -8.35 5.26 16.80
N LEU A 232 -8.58 3.94 16.66
CA LEU A 232 -9.91 3.33 16.43
C LEU A 232 -10.77 3.23 17.71
N LYS A 233 -10.19 3.47 18.90
CA LYS A 233 -10.91 3.37 20.19
C LYS A 233 -11.68 2.06 20.38
N LEU A 234 -11.11 0.93 19.91
CA LEU A 234 -11.71 -0.41 20.01
C LEU A 234 -12.11 -0.81 21.44
N GLN A 235 -11.51 -0.19 22.45
CA GLN A 235 -11.84 -0.41 23.85
C GLN A 235 -13.28 -0.05 24.23
N SER A 236 -13.95 0.83 23.47
CA SER A 236 -15.37 1.18 23.66
C SER A 236 -16.32 0.02 23.36
N GLY A 237 -15.95 -0.89 22.44
CA GLY A 237 -16.84 -1.92 21.90
C GLY A 237 -17.76 -1.42 20.78
N ASP A 238 -17.69 -0.15 20.41
CA ASP A 238 -18.55 0.45 19.36
C ASP A 238 -18.07 0.12 17.94
N THR A 239 -16.83 -0.34 17.81
CA THR A 239 -16.21 -0.71 16.53
C THR A 239 -16.13 -2.23 16.40
N GLN A 240 -16.79 -2.78 15.38
CA GLN A 240 -16.66 -4.20 15.04
C GLN A 240 -15.33 -4.47 14.34
N VAL A 241 -14.74 -5.64 14.58
CA VAL A 241 -13.47 -6.03 13.97
C VAL A 241 -13.68 -7.31 13.16
N TYR A 242 -13.26 -7.31 11.91
CA TYR A 242 -13.32 -8.45 11.00
C TYR A 242 -11.89 -8.83 10.61
N ILE A 243 -11.56 -10.11 10.70
CA ILE A 243 -10.24 -10.63 10.33
C ILE A 243 -10.41 -11.60 9.18
N GLN A 244 -9.89 -11.21 8.03
CA GLN A 244 -9.85 -11.98 6.79
C GLN A 244 -8.41 -12.45 6.56
N ASP A 245 -8.04 -13.53 7.24
CA ASP A 245 -6.71 -14.14 7.18
C ASP A 245 -6.80 -15.64 7.50
N ALA A 246 -5.96 -16.44 6.85
CA ALA A 246 -5.87 -17.88 7.13
C ALA A 246 -5.38 -18.16 8.57
N ASP A 247 -4.59 -17.26 9.15
CA ASP A 247 -4.06 -17.36 10.52
C ASP A 247 -4.87 -16.49 11.52
N TYR A 248 -6.21 -16.56 11.43
CA TYR A 248 -7.15 -15.76 12.23
C TYR A 248 -6.77 -15.60 13.71
N TYR A 249 -6.54 -16.71 14.42
CA TYR A 249 -6.29 -16.70 15.87
C TYR A 249 -4.99 -15.98 16.26
N SER A 250 -3.96 -16.08 15.40
CA SER A 250 -2.69 -15.37 15.58
C SER A 250 -2.87 -13.87 15.40
N ILE A 251 -3.65 -13.45 14.41
CA ILE A 251 -3.96 -12.05 14.16
C ILE A 251 -4.81 -11.47 15.30
N GLN A 252 -5.87 -12.19 15.72
CA GLN A 252 -6.70 -11.83 16.87
C GLN A 252 -5.83 -11.60 18.12
N SER A 253 -4.98 -12.57 18.46
CA SER A 253 -4.10 -12.49 19.64
C SER A 253 -3.16 -11.27 19.61
N LYS A 254 -2.72 -10.83 18.42
CA LYS A 254 -1.86 -9.64 18.28
C LYS A 254 -2.67 -8.36 18.47
N ILE A 255 -3.86 -8.26 17.89
CA ILE A 255 -4.76 -7.11 18.06
C ILE A 255 -5.08 -6.91 19.55
N GLU A 256 -5.49 -7.97 20.24
CA GLU A 256 -5.81 -7.96 21.69
C GLU A 256 -4.63 -7.47 22.53
N ARG A 257 -3.39 -7.86 22.17
CA ARG A 257 -2.16 -7.39 22.84
C ARG A 257 -1.90 -5.90 22.62
N PHE A 258 -2.19 -5.36 21.44
CA PHE A 258 -1.98 -3.93 21.16
C PHE A 258 -2.93 -3.03 21.95
N ILE A 259 -4.20 -3.43 22.03
CA ILE A 259 -5.24 -2.66 22.73
C ILE A 259 -5.37 -3.00 24.21
N LYS A 260 -4.69 -4.05 24.68
CA LYS A 260 -4.70 -4.56 26.07
C LYS A 260 -6.11 -4.88 26.57
N LYS A 261 -6.93 -5.50 25.73
CA LYS A 261 -8.33 -5.87 26.03
C LYS A 261 -8.68 -7.14 25.27
N ASP A 262 -9.44 -8.01 25.92
CA ASP A 262 -10.09 -9.15 25.27
C ASP A 262 -11.26 -8.64 24.41
N LEU A 263 -11.26 -9.00 23.13
CA LEU A 263 -12.29 -8.60 22.16
C LEU A 263 -13.07 -9.79 21.61
N THR A 264 -13.03 -10.95 22.26
CA THR A 264 -13.72 -12.16 21.82
C THR A 264 -15.20 -11.96 21.47
N THR A 265 -15.87 -10.94 22.00
CA THR A 265 -17.28 -10.63 21.69
C THR A 265 -17.52 -9.74 20.47
N PHE A 266 -16.48 -9.12 19.87
CA PHE A 266 -16.62 -8.16 18.76
C PHE A 266 -15.60 -8.37 17.61
N ILE A 267 -14.82 -9.45 17.66
CA ILE A 267 -13.96 -9.90 16.55
C ILE A 267 -14.66 -11.05 15.82
N HIS A 268 -14.79 -10.89 14.51
CA HIS A 268 -15.43 -11.84 13.60
C HIS A 268 -14.38 -12.41 12.64
N GLN A 269 -14.41 -13.72 12.43
CA GLN A 269 -13.61 -14.35 11.38
C GLN A 269 -14.34 -14.23 10.04
N GLU A 270 -13.63 -13.75 9.03
CA GLU A 270 -14.06 -13.89 7.63
C GLU A 270 -13.18 -14.94 6.94
N SER A 271 -13.83 -15.97 6.39
CA SER A 271 -13.17 -17.15 5.85
C SER A 271 -13.07 -17.14 4.33
N ASN A 272 -13.91 -16.35 3.66
CA ASN A 272 -13.79 -16.14 2.23
C ASN A 272 -12.53 -15.30 1.96
N LEU A 273 -11.55 -15.85 1.23
CA LEU A 273 -10.31 -15.14 0.87
C LEU A 273 -10.29 -14.69 -0.59
N ASP A 274 -11.34 -14.99 -1.36
CA ASP A 274 -11.44 -14.78 -2.80
C ASP A 274 -11.95 -13.37 -3.18
N GLU A 275 -12.41 -12.58 -2.21
CA GLU A 275 -12.86 -11.19 -2.38
C GLU A 275 -12.54 -10.37 -1.12
N PHE A 276 -12.44 -9.04 -1.22
CA PHE A 276 -12.29 -8.21 -0.02
C PHE A 276 -13.62 -8.08 0.71
N TYR A 277 -13.62 -8.38 2.00
CA TYR A 277 -14.81 -8.30 2.82
C TYR A 277 -15.28 -6.85 3.01
N LEU A 278 -16.58 -6.61 2.75
CA LEU A 278 -17.26 -5.36 3.06
C LEU A 278 -18.21 -5.57 4.24
N PRO A 279 -17.97 -4.89 5.39
CA PRO A 279 -18.82 -5.03 6.57
C PRO A 279 -20.27 -4.62 6.33
N HIS A 280 -21.21 -5.20 7.06
CA HIS A 280 -22.63 -4.84 6.94
C HIS A 280 -22.92 -3.39 7.37
N GLU A 281 -22.07 -2.81 8.21
CA GLU A 281 -22.09 -1.40 8.64
C GLU A 281 -21.87 -0.42 7.49
N PHE A 282 -21.41 -0.90 6.33
CA PHE A 282 -21.27 -0.10 5.11
C PHE A 282 -22.62 0.25 4.47
N ARG A 283 -23.72 -0.44 4.82
CA ARG A 283 -25.06 -0.24 4.22
C ARG A 283 -25.91 0.80 4.94
#